data_AF-A0A367FI98-F1
#
_entry.id   AF-A0A367FI98-F1
#
_cell.length_a   1.000
_cell.length_b   1.000
_cell.length_c   1.000
_cell.angle_alpha   90.00
_cell.angle_beta   90.00
_cell.angle_gamma   90.00
#
_symmetry.space_group_name_H-M   'P 1'
#
loop_
_entity.id
_entity.type
_entity.pdbx_description
1 polymer ?
#
loop_
_entity_poly.entity_id
_entity_poly.type
_entity_poly.pdbx_seq_one_letter_code
_entity_poly.pdbx_strand_id
1 'polypeptide(L)'
;MRDVTQIVAQLREELAAELRERVRRRLGEQSTEWLVDQLMALVLPSGEVSYAIPRQVPRGPEAGEGAYAPRVPIGEDVPGPVRVQDDPHAEAGRADARTCDDWVAGVGDEGGRAARIRRLGLDPASLPGYTARYRALRREVLEAEGYLLDAPPRGGALISPAHRSPKAEALLREAGDVLHGLLFGGEGVRLDPVDRGSITLAVPRAKAHAMAALVGVPGAGHVPGDGGPFRVEYGEVAGGLVGGALAAALCLVNDLMINERSLCGRAEDGGGAPGR
;
A
#
# COMPACT_ATOMS: atom_id res chain seq x y z
N MET A 1 37.69 -25.78 -8.90
CA MET A 1 36.62 -26.23 -7.98
C MET A 1 35.45 -25.27 -8.15
N ARG A 2 34.23 -25.76 -8.41
CA ARG A 2 33.03 -24.91 -8.39
C ARG A 2 32.74 -24.53 -6.94
N ASP A 3 32.43 -23.26 -6.70
CA ASP A 3 32.02 -22.78 -5.37
C ASP A 3 30.60 -23.28 -5.04
N VAL A 4 30.32 -23.54 -3.76
CA VAL A 4 29.01 -24.00 -3.27
C VAL A 4 27.90 -23.03 -3.70
N THR A 5 28.19 -21.73 -3.71
CA THR A 5 27.27 -20.68 -4.18
C THR A 5 26.87 -20.88 -5.64
N GLN A 6 27.81 -21.27 -6.50
CA GLN A 6 27.54 -21.53 -7.92
C GLN A 6 26.69 -22.80 -8.10
N ILE A 7 26.93 -23.82 -7.27
CA ILE A 7 26.14 -25.06 -7.28
C ILE A 7 24.69 -24.78 -6.85
N VAL A 8 24.48 -23.98 -5.80
CA VAL A 8 23.14 -23.60 -5.33
C VAL A 8 22.39 -22.75 -6.36
N ALA A 9 23.06 -21.79 -6.99
CA ALA A 9 22.44 -20.97 -8.04
C ALA A 9 22.00 -21.83 -9.23
N GLN A 10 22.87 -22.73 -9.69
CA GLN A 10 22.55 -23.66 -10.77
C GLN A 10 21.37 -24.59 -10.41
N LEU A 11 21.37 -25.17 -9.20
CA LEU A 11 20.27 -26.01 -8.73
C LEU A 11 18.94 -25.26 -8.67
N ARG A 12 18.94 -23.99 -8.26
CA ARG A 12 17.73 -23.16 -8.23
C ARG A 12 17.18 -22.92 -9.64
N GLU A 13 18.06 -22.67 -10.60
CA GLU A 13 17.67 -22.45 -11.99
C GLU A 13 17.09 -23.72 -12.62
N GLU A 14 17.72 -24.87 -12.39
CA GLU A 14 17.24 -26.18 -12.85
C GLU A 14 15.87 -26.52 -12.23
N LEU A 15 15.71 -26.34 -10.92
CA LEU A 15 14.43 -26.56 -10.22
C LEU A 15 13.34 -25.59 -10.69
N ALA A 16 13.68 -24.32 -10.95
CA ALA A 16 12.73 -23.35 -11.48
C ALA A 16 12.26 -23.73 -12.89
N ALA A 17 13.17 -24.19 -13.76
CA ALA A 17 12.81 -24.68 -15.09
C ALA A 17 11.92 -25.91 -15.02
N GLU A 18 12.25 -26.88 -14.17
CA GLU A 18 11.46 -28.09 -13.97
C GLU A 18 10.06 -27.79 -13.41
N LEU A 19 9.97 -26.89 -12.43
CA LEU A 19 8.70 -26.46 -11.85
C LEU A 19 7.83 -25.75 -12.89
N ARG A 20 8.40 -24.82 -13.68
CA ARG A 20 7.66 -24.14 -14.77
C ARG A 20 7.12 -25.14 -15.78
N GLU A 21 7.91 -26.13 -16.17
CA GLU A 21 7.47 -27.15 -17.12
C GLU A 21 6.39 -28.06 -16.54
N ARG A 22 6.50 -28.42 -15.25
CA ARG A 22 5.49 -29.21 -14.55
C ARG A 22 4.16 -28.47 -14.42
N VAL A 23 4.22 -27.17 -14.09
CA VAL A 23 3.05 -26.28 -14.06
C VAL A 23 2.45 -26.15 -15.45
N ARG A 24 3.26 -25.89 -16.48
CA ARG A 24 2.80 -25.80 -17.88
C ARG A 24 2.09 -27.07 -18.32
N ARG A 25 2.67 -28.24 -18.06
CA ARG A 25 2.06 -29.53 -18.41
C ARG A 25 0.72 -29.72 -17.71
N ARG A 26 0.67 -29.46 -16.41
CA ARG A 26 -0.55 -29.60 -15.61
C ARG A 26 -1.65 -28.61 -16.01
N LEU A 27 -1.27 -27.39 -16.40
CA LEU A 27 -2.20 -26.40 -16.97
C LEU A 27 -2.68 -26.82 -18.37
N GLY A 28 -1.81 -27.42 -19.18
CA GLY A 28 -2.18 -27.95 -20.50
C GLY A 28 -3.12 -29.15 -20.45
N GLU A 29 -3.17 -29.86 -19.32
CA GLU A 29 -4.15 -30.93 -19.05
C GLU A 29 -5.54 -30.40 -18.64
N GLN A 30 -5.65 -29.11 -18.27
CA GLN A 30 -6.94 -28.51 -17.90
C GLN A 30 -7.70 -28.01 -19.13
N SER A 31 -9.02 -27.90 -19.02
CA SER A 31 -9.83 -27.30 -20.07
C SER A 31 -9.61 -25.78 -20.14
N THR A 32 -9.75 -25.21 -21.34
CA THR A 32 -9.68 -23.75 -21.53
C THR A 32 -10.70 -23.02 -20.66
N GLU A 33 -11.90 -23.58 -20.49
CA GLU A 33 -12.96 -23.01 -19.66
C GLU A 33 -12.55 -22.94 -18.18
N TRP A 34 -11.94 -24.00 -17.64
CA TRP A 34 -11.40 -23.99 -16.29
C TRP A 34 -10.28 -22.96 -16.12
N LEU A 35 -9.39 -22.84 -17.10
CA LEU A 35 -8.30 -21.84 -17.06
C LEU A 35 -8.86 -20.41 -17.07
N VAL A 36 -9.90 -20.16 -17.87
CA VAL A 36 -10.62 -18.88 -17.89
C VAL A 36 -11.24 -18.61 -16.53
N ASP A 37 -11.94 -19.57 -15.90
CA ASP A 37 -12.54 -19.38 -14.58
C ASP A 37 -11.50 -19.08 -13.50
N GLN A 38 -10.35 -19.75 -13.51
CA GLN A 38 -9.27 -19.45 -12.56
C GLN A 38 -8.65 -18.07 -12.81
N LEU A 39 -8.46 -17.67 -14.07
CA LEU A 39 -8.00 -16.32 -14.41
C LEU A 39 -9.02 -15.27 -14.00
N MET A 40 -10.31 -15.54 -14.21
CA MET A 40 -11.40 -14.66 -13.80
C MET A 40 -11.47 -14.56 -12.29
N ALA A 41 -11.30 -15.63 -11.52
CA ALA A 41 -11.25 -15.59 -10.06
C ALA A 41 -10.01 -14.85 -9.51
N LEU A 42 -8.89 -14.90 -10.24
CA LEU A 42 -7.67 -14.19 -9.88
C LEU A 42 -7.73 -12.68 -10.21
N VAL A 43 -8.37 -12.32 -11.33
CA VAL A 43 -8.45 -10.94 -11.84
C VAL A 43 -9.68 -10.21 -11.31
N LEU A 44 -10.81 -10.91 -11.21
CA LEU A 44 -12.00 -10.43 -10.54
C LEU A 44 -12.06 -11.11 -9.17
N PRO A 45 -11.68 -10.42 -8.08
CA PRO A 45 -11.96 -10.96 -6.76
C PRO A 45 -13.47 -11.17 -6.69
N SER A 46 -13.89 -12.43 -6.64
CA SER A 46 -15.26 -12.80 -6.33
C SER A 46 -15.57 -12.14 -5.01
N GLY A 47 -16.26 -11.01 -5.05
CA GLY A 47 -16.93 -10.46 -3.88
C GLY A 47 -17.95 -11.50 -3.50
N GLU A 48 -17.56 -12.48 -2.68
CA GLU A 48 -18.49 -13.14 -1.80
C GLU A 48 -19.08 -12.02 -0.95
N VAL A 49 -20.20 -11.48 -1.44
CA VAL A 49 -21.13 -10.72 -0.64
C VAL A 49 -21.57 -11.69 0.43
N SER A 50 -20.85 -11.67 1.55
CA SER A 50 -21.31 -12.26 2.79
C SER A 50 -22.54 -11.46 3.17
N TYR A 51 -23.70 -11.92 2.73
CA TYR A 51 -24.97 -11.55 3.33
C TYR A 51 -24.99 -12.18 4.73
N ALA A 52 -24.21 -11.60 5.64
CA ALA A 52 -24.44 -11.74 7.06
C ALA A 52 -25.82 -11.14 7.32
N ILE A 53 -26.82 -12.01 7.29
CA ILE A 53 -28.18 -11.74 7.75
C ILE A 53 -28.05 -11.04 9.12
N PRO A 54 -28.66 -9.86 9.33
CA PRO A 54 -28.65 -9.23 10.64
C PRO A 54 -29.25 -10.21 11.64
N ARG A 55 -28.46 -10.66 12.62
CA ARG A 55 -28.96 -11.38 13.79
C ARG A 55 -30.03 -10.50 14.41
N GLN A 56 -31.28 -10.97 14.36
CA GLN A 56 -32.39 -10.37 15.07
C GLN A 56 -32.02 -10.29 16.56
N VAL A 57 -32.06 -9.07 17.08
CA VAL A 57 -31.99 -8.80 18.52
C VAL A 57 -33.18 -9.51 19.18
N PRO A 58 -32.99 -10.29 20.26
CA PRO A 58 -34.11 -10.86 21.01
C PRO A 58 -34.98 -9.72 21.54
N ARG A 59 -36.22 -9.66 21.05
CA ARG A 59 -37.27 -8.77 21.52
C ARG A 59 -37.63 -9.24 22.95
N GLY A 60 -37.17 -8.49 23.95
CA GLY A 60 -37.61 -8.70 25.34
C GLY A 60 -39.12 -8.43 25.47
N PRO A 61 -39.80 -9.07 26.44
CA PRO A 61 -41.24 -8.95 26.59
C PRO A 61 -41.64 -7.53 27.02
N GLU A 62 -42.63 -7.00 26.31
CA GLU A 62 -43.29 -5.74 26.60
C GLU A 62 -44.04 -5.80 27.93
N ALA A 63 -43.83 -4.81 28.79
CA ALA A 63 -44.76 -4.40 29.83
C ALA A 63 -44.48 -2.95 30.19
N GLY A 64 -45.40 -2.05 29.86
CA GLY A 64 -45.27 -0.62 30.21
C GLY A 64 -46.20 0.31 29.44
N GLU A 65 -47.50 0.16 29.65
CA GLU A 65 -48.53 1.16 29.35
C GLU A 65 -48.14 2.57 29.83
N GLY A 66 -48.31 3.59 28.99
CA GLY A 66 -48.19 4.97 29.44
C GLY A 66 -48.14 6.05 28.37
N ALA A 67 -49.32 6.50 27.94
CA ALA A 67 -49.67 7.92 27.71
C ALA A 67 -48.89 8.79 26.69
N TYR A 68 -49.62 9.11 25.60
CA TYR A 68 -49.89 10.46 25.07
C TYR A 68 -48.78 11.32 24.40
N ALA A 69 -49.04 11.66 23.13
CA ALA A 69 -48.88 12.97 22.45
C ALA A 69 -48.19 12.88 21.05
N PRO A 70 -48.27 13.92 20.21
CA PRO A 70 -49.32 14.11 19.20
C PRO A 70 -48.84 13.89 17.76
N ARG A 71 -49.79 13.67 16.85
CA ARG A 71 -49.57 13.59 15.39
C ARG A 71 -48.98 14.90 14.84
N VAL A 72 -47.80 14.81 14.25
CA VAL A 72 -47.25 15.82 13.33
C VAL A 72 -47.66 15.43 11.91
N PRO A 73 -48.17 16.35 11.08
CA PRO A 73 -48.43 16.07 9.68
C PRO A 73 -47.10 15.96 8.92
N ILE A 74 -46.84 14.78 8.35
CA ILE A 74 -45.73 14.56 7.43
C ILE A 74 -46.14 15.19 6.09
N GLY A 75 -45.55 16.34 5.77
CA GLY A 75 -45.57 16.89 4.42
C GLY A 75 -44.70 16.03 3.53
N GLU A 76 -45.31 15.42 2.52
CA GLU A 76 -44.64 14.70 1.45
C GLU A 76 -43.92 15.71 0.55
N ASP A 77 -42.64 15.93 0.77
CA ASP A 77 -41.71 16.45 -0.24
C ASP A 77 -40.48 15.55 -0.22
N VAL A 78 -40.56 14.46 -0.98
CA VAL A 78 -39.43 13.56 -1.22
C VAL A 78 -38.58 14.18 -2.33
N PRO A 79 -37.34 14.63 -2.05
CA PRO A 79 -36.42 15.06 -3.10
C PRO A 79 -36.10 13.84 -3.96
N GLY A 80 -36.32 13.97 -5.28
CA GLY A 80 -35.97 12.94 -6.24
C GLY A 80 -34.49 12.53 -6.16
N PRO A 81 -34.13 11.37 -6.75
CA PRO A 81 -32.78 10.84 -6.66
C PRO A 81 -31.76 11.87 -7.16
N VAL A 82 -30.90 12.30 -6.25
CA VAL A 82 -29.72 13.11 -6.57
C VAL A 82 -28.89 12.29 -7.56
N ARG A 83 -28.86 12.72 -8.83
CA ARG A 83 -27.94 12.16 -9.82
C ARG A 83 -26.54 12.37 -9.28
N VAL A 84 -25.83 11.28 -9.00
CA VAL A 84 -24.38 11.30 -8.80
C VAL A 84 -23.81 11.92 -10.07
N GLN A 85 -23.35 13.18 -9.97
CA GLN A 85 -22.63 13.82 -11.05
C GLN A 85 -21.34 13.02 -11.25
N ASP A 86 -21.15 12.51 -12.46
CA ASP A 86 -19.89 11.91 -12.89
C ASP A 86 -18.76 12.90 -12.60
N ASP A 87 -17.85 12.52 -11.71
CA ASP A 87 -16.75 13.36 -11.25
C ASP A 87 -15.80 13.61 -12.44
N PRO A 88 -15.71 14.83 -12.97
CA PRO A 88 -14.91 15.13 -14.17
C PRO A 88 -13.40 14.91 -13.95
N HIS A 89 -12.96 14.66 -12.71
CA HIS A 89 -11.58 14.26 -12.40
C HIS A 89 -11.26 12.79 -12.71
N ALA A 90 -12.26 11.94 -13.00
CA ALA A 90 -12.04 10.51 -13.25
C ALA A 90 -11.35 10.20 -14.59
N GLU A 91 -11.46 11.08 -15.60
CA GLU A 91 -10.83 10.86 -16.91
C GLU A 91 -9.36 11.26 -16.97
N ALA A 92 -8.94 12.28 -16.19
CA ALA A 92 -7.54 12.70 -16.11
C ALA A 92 -6.63 11.59 -15.53
N GLY A 93 -7.16 10.70 -14.70
CA GLY A 93 -6.40 9.60 -14.09
C GLY A 93 -6.01 8.46 -15.04
N ARG A 94 -6.62 8.34 -16.24
CA ARG A 94 -6.32 7.20 -17.14
C ARG A 94 -5.08 7.40 -18.01
N ALA A 95 -4.69 8.64 -18.30
CA ALA A 95 -3.48 8.93 -19.07
C ALA A 95 -2.19 8.74 -18.24
N ASP A 96 -2.28 8.91 -16.92
CA ASP A 96 -1.14 8.79 -15.97
C ASP A 96 -0.84 7.34 -15.53
N ALA A 97 -1.69 6.37 -15.85
CA ALA A 97 -1.43 4.98 -15.46
C ALA A 97 -0.13 4.43 -16.09
N ARG A 98 0.19 4.83 -17.32
CA ARG A 98 1.41 4.39 -18.04
C ARG A 98 2.71 4.90 -17.42
N THR A 99 2.69 6.04 -16.71
CA THR A 99 3.90 6.59 -16.08
C THR A 99 4.21 5.94 -14.74
N CYS A 100 3.22 5.35 -14.07
CA CYS A 100 3.48 4.45 -12.94
C CYS A 100 4.08 3.11 -13.38
N ASP A 101 3.70 2.61 -14.56
CA ASP A 101 4.23 1.33 -15.09
C ASP A 101 5.75 1.37 -15.29
N ASP A 102 6.34 2.52 -15.67
CA ASP A 102 7.81 2.66 -15.80
C ASP A 102 8.52 2.65 -14.44
N TRP A 103 7.90 3.23 -13.41
CA TRP A 103 8.43 3.14 -12.05
C TRP A 103 8.32 1.71 -11.51
N VAL A 104 7.18 1.04 -11.74
CA VAL A 104 6.96 -0.39 -11.46
C VAL A 104 7.95 -1.28 -12.22
N ALA A 105 8.26 -0.96 -13.48
CA ALA A 105 9.25 -1.69 -14.27
C ALA A 105 10.67 -1.52 -13.69
N GLY A 106 11.00 -0.34 -13.15
CA GLY A 106 12.22 -0.09 -12.38
C GLY A 106 12.27 -0.80 -11.02
N VAL A 107 11.12 -1.15 -10.44
CA VAL A 107 11.01 -2.00 -9.24
C VAL A 107 11.44 -3.44 -9.52
N GLY A 108 11.44 -3.89 -10.79
CA GLY A 108 11.85 -5.23 -11.21
C GLY A 108 13.35 -5.54 -11.11
N ASP A 109 14.20 -4.55 -10.83
CA ASP A 109 15.63 -4.77 -10.51
C ASP A 109 15.79 -5.16 -9.02
N GLU A 110 15.30 -6.35 -8.67
CA GLU A 110 15.39 -6.91 -7.32
C GLU A 110 16.86 -6.98 -6.84
N GLY A 111 17.78 -7.33 -7.75
CA GLY A 111 19.22 -7.39 -7.46
C GLY A 111 19.82 -6.03 -7.11
N GLY A 112 19.49 -4.99 -7.87
CA GLY A 112 19.92 -3.63 -7.57
C GLY A 112 19.26 -3.05 -6.33
N ARG A 113 17.99 -3.37 -6.06
CA ARG A 113 17.31 -2.97 -4.81
C ARG A 113 18.00 -3.55 -3.58
N ALA A 114 18.28 -4.85 -3.56
CA ALA A 114 18.98 -5.47 -2.44
C ALA A 114 20.35 -4.82 -2.17
N ALA A 115 21.11 -4.51 -3.21
CA ALA A 115 22.38 -3.81 -3.08
C ALA A 115 22.24 -2.36 -2.57
N ARG A 116 21.15 -1.66 -2.94
CA ARG A 116 20.85 -0.32 -2.41
C ARG A 116 20.46 -0.39 -0.94
N ILE A 117 19.55 -1.29 -0.55
CA ILE A 117 19.15 -1.50 0.85
C ILE A 117 20.37 -1.84 1.72
N ARG A 118 21.27 -2.71 1.22
CA ARG A 118 22.51 -3.04 1.93
C ARG A 118 23.38 -1.81 2.22
N ARG A 119 23.43 -0.85 1.29
CA ARG A 119 24.17 0.41 1.44
C ARG A 119 23.49 1.39 2.40
N LEU A 120 22.18 1.30 2.59
CA LEU A 120 21.45 2.18 3.52
C LEU A 120 21.81 1.87 4.99
N GLY A 121 22.19 0.62 5.30
CA GLY A 121 22.58 0.22 6.66
C GLY A 121 21.47 0.51 7.67
N LEU A 122 20.29 -0.05 7.47
CA LEU A 122 19.12 0.23 8.30
C LEU A 122 19.29 -0.48 9.66
N ASP A 123 19.56 0.31 10.69
CA ASP A 123 19.75 -0.15 12.08
C ASP A 123 19.19 0.90 13.06
N PRO A 124 19.02 0.59 14.34
CA PRO A 124 18.43 1.53 15.30
C PRO A 124 19.17 2.87 15.40
N ALA A 125 20.47 2.91 15.08
CA ALA A 125 21.26 4.13 15.12
C ALA A 125 21.04 5.01 13.87
N SER A 126 20.76 4.41 12.71
CA SER A 126 20.53 5.14 11.45
C SER A 126 19.10 5.65 11.28
N LEU A 127 18.08 4.96 11.80
CA LEU A 127 16.66 5.34 11.64
C LEU A 127 16.32 6.78 12.09
N PRO A 128 16.84 7.31 13.21
CA PRO A 128 16.60 8.70 13.60
C PRO A 128 17.08 9.71 12.55
N GLY A 129 18.21 9.42 11.89
CA GLY A 129 18.77 10.26 10.83
C GLY A 129 17.87 10.32 9.59
N TYR A 130 17.39 9.17 9.12
CA TYR A 130 16.42 9.11 8.02
C TYR A 130 15.11 9.83 8.39
N THR A 131 14.59 9.57 9.61
CA THR A 131 13.35 10.18 10.10
C THR A 131 13.44 11.70 10.13
N ALA A 132 14.53 12.25 10.70
CA ALA A 132 14.74 13.69 10.77
C ALA A 132 14.89 14.31 9.37
N ARG A 133 15.70 13.68 8.50
CA ARG A 133 15.93 14.16 7.12
C ARG A 133 14.62 14.20 6.33
N TYR A 134 13.83 13.14 6.35
CA TYR A 134 12.58 13.08 5.58
C TYR A 134 11.51 14.03 6.13
N ARG A 135 11.43 14.23 7.45
CA ARG A 135 10.52 15.22 8.05
C ARG A 135 10.86 16.66 7.69
N ALA A 136 12.15 16.97 7.49
CA ALA A 136 12.60 18.30 7.06
C ALA A 136 12.25 18.59 5.59
N LEU A 137 12.12 17.56 4.75
CA LEU A 137 11.82 17.66 3.32
C LEU A 137 10.31 17.79 3.07
N ARG A 138 9.73 18.89 3.56
CA ARG A 138 8.33 19.26 3.29
C ARG A 138 8.18 19.73 1.85
N ARG A 139 6.98 19.63 1.27
CA ARG A 139 6.72 20.10 -0.10
C ARG A 139 7.23 21.50 -0.40
N GLU A 140 7.09 22.45 0.52
CA GLU A 140 7.56 23.82 0.33
C GLU A 140 9.10 23.86 0.16
N VAL A 141 9.81 23.01 0.90
CA VAL A 141 11.26 22.83 0.76
C VAL A 141 11.59 22.09 -0.54
N LEU A 142 10.83 21.06 -0.90
CA LEU A 142 11.03 20.32 -2.15
C LEU A 142 10.84 21.23 -3.38
N GLU A 143 9.87 22.13 -3.36
CA GLU A 143 9.66 23.12 -4.42
C GLU A 143 10.76 24.19 -4.42
N ALA A 144 11.06 24.79 -3.26
CA ALA A 144 12.07 25.84 -3.13
C ALA A 144 13.48 25.37 -3.53
N GLU A 145 13.82 24.13 -3.19
CA GLU A 145 15.09 23.52 -3.54
C GLU A 145 15.09 22.97 -4.98
N GLY A 146 13.97 22.95 -5.70
CA GLY A 146 13.89 22.44 -7.08
C GLY A 146 13.95 20.91 -7.18
N TYR A 147 13.48 20.20 -6.15
CA TYR A 147 13.15 18.78 -6.27
C TYR A 147 11.93 18.60 -7.18
N LEU A 148 10.89 19.40 -6.95
CA LEU A 148 9.64 19.39 -7.73
C LEU A 148 9.66 20.48 -8.81
N LEU A 149 9.20 20.15 -10.01
CA LEU A 149 9.15 21.02 -11.18
C LEU A 149 7.69 21.18 -11.62
N ASP A 150 7.10 22.36 -11.39
CA ASP A 150 5.70 22.65 -11.77
C ASP A 150 4.69 21.59 -11.28
N ALA A 151 4.85 21.12 -10.04
CA ALA A 151 4.05 20.00 -9.52
C ALA A 151 2.57 20.38 -9.33
N PRO A 152 1.63 19.45 -9.61
CA PRO A 152 0.19 19.70 -9.43
C PRO A 152 -0.16 20.07 -7.98
N PRO A 153 -1.22 20.86 -7.75
CA PRO A 153 -1.61 21.25 -6.39
C PRO A 153 -1.89 20.04 -5.49
N ARG A 154 -1.68 20.20 -4.17
CA ARG A 154 -1.90 19.12 -3.19
C ARG A 154 -3.34 18.58 -3.23
N GLY A 155 -3.48 17.26 -3.26
CA GLY A 155 -4.75 16.56 -3.42
C GLY A 155 -5.22 16.42 -4.87
N GLY A 156 -4.43 16.87 -5.84
CA GLY A 156 -4.73 16.79 -7.27
C GLY A 156 -4.26 15.48 -7.90
N ALA A 157 -3.79 15.54 -9.15
CA ALA A 157 -3.20 14.40 -9.85
C ALA A 157 -1.94 13.87 -9.15
N LEU A 158 -1.52 12.66 -9.50
CA LEU A 158 -0.21 12.14 -9.10
C LEU A 158 0.88 13.10 -9.58
N ILE A 159 1.96 13.23 -8.81
CA ILE A 159 3.16 13.88 -9.31
C ILE A 159 3.81 12.85 -10.25
N SER A 160 3.77 13.11 -11.55
CA SER A 160 4.42 12.25 -12.55
C SER A 160 5.93 12.52 -12.60
N PRO A 161 6.73 11.66 -13.26
CA PRO A 161 8.17 11.89 -13.43
C PRO A 161 8.52 13.23 -14.10
N ALA A 162 7.63 13.75 -14.96
CA ALA A 162 7.81 15.05 -15.61
C ALA A 162 7.88 16.22 -14.60
N HIS A 163 7.31 16.04 -13.41
CA HIS A 163 7.30 17.03 -12.33
C HIS A 163 8.40 16.82 -11.29
N ARG A 164 9.35 15.91 -11.54
CA ARG A 164 10.46 15.61 -10.63
C ARG A 164 11.79 15.83 -11.31
N SER A 165 12.67 16.53 -10.61
CA SER A 165 14.09 16.59 -10.98
C SER A 165 14.76 15.22 -10.78
N PRO A 166 15.95 14.99 -11.37
CA PRO A 166 16.73 13.76 -11.14
C PRO A 166 17.04 13.50 -9.65
N LYS A 167 17.23 14.57 -8.85
CA LYS A 167 17.46 14.42 -7.40
C LYS A 167 16.18 14.04 -6.64
N ALA A 168 15.01 14.45 -7.11
CA ALA A 168 13.73 13.99 -6.57
C ALA A 168 13.48 12.53 -6.90
N GLU A 169 13.82 12.08 -8.11
CA GLU A 169 13.76 10.67 -8.48
C GLU A 169 14.71 9.80 -7.63
N ALA A 170 15.94 10.29 -7.39
CA ALA A 170 16.88 9.59 -6.52
C ALA A 170 16.38 9.50 -5.07
N LEU A 171 15.80 10.59 -4.56
CA LEU A 171 15.22 10.65 -3.22
C LEU A 171 13.97 9.77 -3.07
N LEU A 172 13.08 9.76 -4.06
CA LEU A 172 11.90 8.89 -4.10
C LEU A 172 12.31 7.41 -4.11
N ARG A 173 13.33 7.06 -4.90
CA ARG A 173 13.89 5.71 -4.94
C ARG A 173 14.48 5.31 -3.59
N GLU A 174 15.26 6.19 -2.96
CA GLU A 174 15.82 5.95 -1.63
C GLU A 174 14.72 5.72 -0.58
N ALA A 175 13.69 6.57 -0.56
CA ALA A 175 12.55 6.42 0.35
C ALA A 175 11.80 5.10 0.11
N GLY A 176 11.64 4.68 -1.14
CA GLY A 176 11.10 3.37 -1.50
C GLY A 176 11.97 2.20 -1.02
N ASP A 177 13.29 2.30 -1.15
CA ASP A 177 14.22 1.29 -0.65
C ASP A 177 14.22 1.23 0.90
N VAL A 178 14.12 2.38 1.59
CA VAL A 178 13.92 2.43 3.06
C VAL A 178 12.63 1.73 3.44
N LEU A 179 11.51 2.07 2.81
CA LEU A 179 10.21 1.44 3.07
C LEU A 179 10.26 -0.07 2.88
N HIS A 180 10.85 -0.53 1.77
CA HIS A 180 11.02 -1.95 1.52
C HIS A 180 11.88 -2.64 2.58
N GLY A 181 13.01 -2.03 2.96
CA GLY A 181 13.89 -2.57 3.99
C GLY A 181 13.23 -2.64 5.37
N LEU A 182 12.39 -1.65 5.73
CA LEU A 182 11.66 -1.64 6.99
C LEU A 182 10.51 -2.66 7.04
N LEU A 183 9.83 -2.88 5.92
CA LEU A 183 8.67 -3.77 5.85
C LEU A 183 9.05 -5.25 5.63
N PHE A 184 10.07 -5.51 4.82
CA PHE A 184 10.42 -6.87 4.38
C PHE A 184 11.80 -7.31 4.85
N GLY A 185 12.56 -6.43 5.50
CA GLY A 185 13.94 -6.70 5.87
C GLY A 185 14.85 -6.81 4.64
N GLY A 186 15.87 -7.64 4.75
CA GLY A 186 16.86 -7.89 3.70
C GLY A 186 18.29 -7.72 4.20
N GLU A 187 19.25 -7.96 3.32
CA GLU A 187 20.65 -7.77 3.67
C GLU A 187 20.95 -6.30 3.98
N GLY A 188 21.60 -6.07 5.13
CA GLY A 188 21.91 -4.72 5.63
C GLY A 188 20.81 -4.08 6.47
N VAL A 189 19.71 -4.79 6.73
CA VAL A 189 18.72 -4.44 7.75
C VAL A 189 19.05 -5.18 9.03
N ARG A 190 19.35 -4.45 10.11
CA ARG A 190 19.72 -4.98 11.43
C ARG A 190 18.76 -4.45 12.48
N LEU A 191 17.52 -4.91 12.40
CA LEU A 191 16.45 -4.54 13.32
C LEU A 191 16.05 -5.80 14.10
N ASP A 192 16.02 -5.70 15.43
CA ASP A 192 15.55 -6.77 16.31
C ASP A 192 14.14 -6.41 16.80
N PRO A 193 13.08 -6.92 16.15
CA PRO A 193 11.72 -6.52 16.44
C PRO A 193 11.31 -7.01 17.83
N VAL A 194 10.88 -6.08 18.68
CA VAL A 194 10.38 -6.34 20.04
C VAL A 194 8.85 -6.35 20.11
N ASP A 195 8.18 -5.78 19.11
CA ASP A 195 6.72 -5.71 19.04
C ASP A 195 6.22 -5.75 17.59
N ARG A 196 4.91 -5.85 17.38
CA ARG A 196 4.25 -5.70 16.08
C ARG A 196 3.51 -4.37 16.02
N GLY A 197 3.88 -3.55 15.05
CA GLY A 197 3.13 -2.37 14.67
C GLY A 197 2.27 -2.62 13.45
N SER A 198 1.23 -1.82 13.27
CA SER A 198 0.53 -1.75 11.98
C SER A 198 0.31 -0.31 11.56
N ILE A 199 0.43 -0.04 10.26
CA ILE A 199 0.11 1.25 9.66
C ILE A 199 -1.06 1.07 8.69
N THR A 200 -2.07 1.90 8.88
CA THR A 200 -3.26 1.93 8.01
C THR A 200 -3.22 3.20 7.16
N LEU A 201 -3.28 3.06 5.84
CA LEU A 201 -3.19 4.14 4.86
C LEU A 201 -4.50 4.27 4.06
N ALA A 202 -5.10 5.45 4.11
CA ALA A 202 -6.20 5.81 3.22
C ALA A 202 -5.64 6.42 1.94
N VAL A 203 -5.82 5.73 0.81
CA VAL A 203 -5.32 6.16 -0.50
C VAL A 203 -6.49 6.08 -1.49
N PRO A 204 -6.79 7.16 -2.24
CA PRO A 204 -7.85 7.11 -3.23
C PRO A 204 -7.63 5.97 -4.23
N ARG A 205 -8.70 5.25 -4.60
CA ARG A 205 -8.63 4.10 -5.52
C ARG A 205 -7.86 4.41 -6.80
N ALA A 206 -8.03 5.61 -7.36
CA ALA A 206 -7.33 6.04 -8.56
C ALA A 206 -5.79 6.05 -8.41
N LYS A 207 -5.26 6.15 -7.18
CA LYS A 207 -3.84 6.21 -6.86
C LYS A 207 -3.30 4.95 -6.15
N ALA A 208 -4.17 3.98 -5.89
CA ALA A 208 -3.86 2.71 -5.24
C ALA A 208 -2.69 1.96 -5.90
N HIS A 209 -2.60 2.01 -7.23
CA HIS A 209 -1.56 1.34 -8.00
C HIS A 209 -0.15 1.87 -7.68
N ALA A 210 -0.01 3.19 -7.44
CA ALA A 210 1.26 3.80 -7.06
C ALA A 210 1.76 3.31 -5.70
N MET A 211 0.83 3.01 -4.77
CA MET A 211 1.16 2.40 -3.48
C MET A 211 1.51 0.93 -3.60
N ALA A 212 0.77 0.17 -4.42
CA ALA A 212 1.08 -1.23 -4.68
C ALA A 212 2.50 -1.39 -5.25
N ALA A 213 2.90 -0.50 -6.17
CA ALA A 213 4.25 -0.45 -6.72
C ALA A 213 5.32 -0.23 -5.63
N LEU A 214 5.06 0.70 -4.72
CA LEU A 214 5.99 1.15 -3.69
C LEU A 214 6.27 0.04 -2.66
N VAL A 215 5.21 -0.63 -2.23
CA VAL A 215 5.29 -1.68 -1.23
C VAL A 215 5.73 -3.01 -1.86
N GLY A 216 5.66 -3.13 -3.20
CA GLY A 216 6.32 -4.21 -3.94
C GLY A 216 5.79 -5.60 -3.62
N VAL A 217 4.55 -5.73 -3.13
CA VAL A 217 4.00 -7.04 -2.77
C VAL A 217 3.01 -7.56 -3.79
N PRO A 218 3.38 -8.58 -4.58
CA PRO A 218 2.41 -9.52 -5.07
C PRO A 218 1.86 -10.30 -3.87
N GLY A 219 0.73 -9.87 -3.33
CA GLY A 219 -0.08 -10.68 -2.40
C GLY A 219 -0.08 -10.34 -0.90
N ALA A 220 0.72 -9.40 -0.38
CA ALA A 220 0.63 -9.00 1.04
C ALA A 220 -0.18 -7.72 1.30
N GLY A 221 -0.59 -7.02 0.25
CA GLY A 221 -1.66 -6.03 0.35
C GLY A 221 -2.89 -6.63 -0.29
N HIS A 222 -3.85 -7.12 0.50
CA HIS A 222 -5.21 -7.17 0.00
C HIS A 222 -5.61 -5.72 -0.24
N VAL A 223 -5.48 -5.23 -1.48
CA VAL A 223 -6.15 -3.99 -1.88
C VAL A 223 -7.62 -4.33 -1.79
N PRO A 224 -8.36 -3.81 -0.80
CA PRO A 224 -9.77 -4.14 -0.70
C PRO A 224 -10.40 -3.68 -2.01
N GLY A 225 -11.12 -4.58 -2.68
CA GLY A 225 -11.70 -4.34 -4.02
C GLY A 225 -12.55 -3.07 -4.11
N ASP A 226 -12.94 -2.49 -2.97
CA ASP A 226 -13.77 -1.30 -2.81
C ASP A 226 -13.00 -0.02 -2.42
N GLY A 227 -11.66 0.00 -2.48
CA GLY A 227 -10.88 1.18 -2.08
C GLY A 227 -10.83 1.38 -0.56
N GLY A 228 -10.88 0.27 0.18
CA GLY A 228 -10.65 0.25 1.62
C GLY A 228 -9.19 0.62 1.96
N PRO A 229 -8.91 0.89 3.23
CA PRO A 229 -7.59 1.33 3.66
C PRO A 229 -6.55 0.21 3.48
N PHE A 230 -5.35 0.60 3.04
CA PHE A 230 -4.18 -0.27 2.94
C PHE A 230 -3.58 -0.46 4.33
N ARG A 231 -3.68 -1.66 4.89
CA ARG A 231 -3.02 -1.98 6.16
C ARG A 231 -1.75 -2.77 5.91
N VAL A 232 -0.67 -2.36 6.56
CA VAL A 232 0.63 -3.04 6.52
C VAL A 232 1.11 -3.27 7.93
N GLU A 233 1.45 -4.51 8.25
CA GLU A 233 2.09 -4.88 9.52
C GLU A 233 3.60 -4.78 9.40
N TYR A 234 4.27 -4.43 10.49
CA TYR A 234 5.73 -4.34 10.56
C TYR A 234 6.25 -4.74 11.94
N GLY A 235 7.50 -5.19 11.99
CA GLY A 235 8.21 -5.43 13.24
C GLY A 235 8.70 -4.12 13.83
N GLU A 236 8.20 -3.74 15.00
CA GLU A 236 8.63 -2.54 15.71
C GLU A 236 9.82 -2.84 16.61
N VAL A 237 10.76 -1.91 16.71
CA VAL A 237 11.92 -1.99 17.60
C VAL A 237 11.71 -1.08 18.82
N ALA A 238 12.50 -1.29 19.86
CA ALA A 238 12.42 -0.47 21.07
C ALA A 238 12.49 1.03 20.74
N GLY A 239 11.53 1.80 21.28
CA GLY A 239 11.45 3.24 21.07
C GLY A 239 10.64 3.70 19.85
N GLY A 240 9.91 2.80 19.18
CA GLY A 240 8.99 3.21 18.09
C GLY A 240 9.72 3.72 16.84
N LEU A 241 10.96 3.27 16.63
CA LEU A 241 11.84 3.83 15.60
C LEU A 241 11.40 3.42 14.19
N VAL A 242 10.90 2.19 14.02
CA VAL A 242 10.46 1.70 12.71
C VAL A 242 9.19 2.41 12.28
N GLY A 243 8.19 2.51 13.17
CA GLY A 243 6.96 3.26 12.89
C GLY A 243 7.22 4.73 12.57
N GLY A 244 8.13 5.37 13.31
CA GLY A 244 8.56 6.75 13.04
C GLY A 244 9.21 6.95 11.67
N ALA A 245 10.11 6.03 11.28
CA ALA A 245 10.78 6.07 9.99
C ALA A 245 9.84 5.74 8.83
N LEU A 246 8.96 4.75 8.98
CA LEU A 246 7.91 4.40 8.01
C LEU A 246 7.00 5.59 7.75
N ALA A 247 6.48 6.24 8.80
CA ALA A 247 5.62 7.41 8.66
C ALA A 247 6.33 8.56 7.93
N ALA A 248 7.59 8.85 8.29
CA ALA A 248 8.37 9.90 7.64
C ALA A 248 8.62 9.61 6.14
N ALA A 249 8.98 8.37 5.80
CA ALA A 249 9.20 7.95 4.42
C ALA A 249 7.90 8.00 3.59
N LEU A 250 6.77 7.59 4.17
CA LEU A 250 5.45 7.67 3.51
C LEU A 250 5.01 9.12 3.28
N CYS A 251 5.25 10.03 4.23
CA CYS A 251 5.00 11.46 4.01
C CYS A 251 5.84 12.00 2.84
N LEU A 252 7.11 11.61 2.75
CA LEU A 252 7.98 12.03 1.66
C LEU A 252 7.52 11.46 0.30
N VAL A 253 7.15 10.19 0.25
CA VAL A 253 6.55 9.55 -0.94
C VAL A 253 5.25 10.26 -1.34
N ASN A 254 4.43 10.66 -0.37
CA ASN A 254 3.24 11.45 -0.66
C ASN A 254 3.59 12.79 -1.32
N ASP A 255 4.59 13.49 -0.80
CA ASP A 255 5.00 14.80 -1.32
C ASP A 255 5.76 14.71 -2.66
N LEU A 256 6.27 13.53 -3.04
CA LEU A 256 7.00 13.29 -4.30
C LEU A 256 6.18 12.58 -5.38
N MET A 257 5.12 11.84 -5.03
CA MET A 257 4.43 10.96 -5.98
C MET A 257 2.91 10.95 -5.78
N ILE A 258 2.42 10.59 -4.58
CA ILE A 258 0.98 10.34 -4.37
C ILE A 258 0.16 11.63 -4.37
N ASN A 259 0.74 12.71 -3.85
CA ASN A 259 0.18 14.05 -3.85
C ASN A 259 -1.20 14.19 -3.18
N GLU A 260 -1.40 13.56 -2.02
CA GLU A 260 -2.58 13.78 -1.20
C GLU A 260 -2.40 14.93 -0.20
N ARG A 261 -3.53 15.54 0.20
CA ARG A 261 -3.55 16.56 1.26
C ARG A 261 -3.15 15.98 2.61
N SER A 262 -3.61 14.76 2.86
CA SER A 262 -3.31 14.00 4.06
C SER A 262 -3.19 12.53 3.69
N LEU A 263 -1.97 12.00 3.73
CA LEU A 263 -1.77 10.57 3.77
C LEU A 263 -1.92 10.14 5.23
N CYS A 264 -3.12 9.75 5.62
CA CYS A 264 -3.39 9.32 7.00
C CYS A 264 -2.73 7.97 7.23
N GLY A 265 -1.56 7.96 7.86
CA GLY A 265 -0.95 6.78 8.46
C GLY A 265 -1.24 6.77 9.96
N ARG A 266 -2.18 5.94 10.41
CA ARG A 266 -2.34 5.68 11.85
C ARG A 266 -1.46 4.49 12.19
N ALA A 267 -0.39 4.74 12.95
CA ALA A 267 0.36 3.69 13.61
C ALA A 267 -0.48 3.21 14.81
N GLU A 268 -0.78 1.93 14.83
CA GLU A 268 -1.37 1.27 15.99
C GLU A 268 -0.27 0.46 16.65
N ASP A 269 0.09 0.85 17.87
CA ASP A 269 0.92 0.03 18.73
C ASP A 269 0.10 -1.22 19.05
N GLY A 270 0.64 -2.39 18.72
CA GLY A 270 0.07 -3.66 19.09
C GLY A 270 0.14 -3.80 20.60
N GLY A 271 -0.78 -3.15 21.32
CA GLY A 271 -0.87 -3.17 22.78
C GLY A 271 -1.17 -4.58 23.28
N GLY A 272 -0.17 -5.45 23.23
CA GLY A 272 -0.13 -6.70 23.94
C GLY A 272 -0.07 -6.34 25.41
N ALA A 273 -1.21 -6.50 26.10
CA ALA A 273 -1.20 -6.52 27.56
C ALA A 273 -0.11 -7.53 27.98
N PRO A 274 0.86 -7.14 28.82
CA PRO A 274 1.88 -8.07 29.27
C PRO A 274 1.17 -9.22 29.98
N GLY A 275 1.26 -10.42 29.40
CA GLY A 275 0.79 -11.64 30.04
C GLY A 275 1.47 -11.77 31.40
N ARG A 276 0.68 -11.68 32.46
CA ARG A 276 1.10 -11.91 33.85
C ARG A 276 1.36 -13.38 34.10
#